data_AF-A0A317NFF1-F1
#
_entry.id   AF-A0A317NFF1-F1
#
_cell.length_a   1.000
_cell.length_b   1.000
_cell.length_c   1.000
_cell.angle_alpha   90.00
_cell.angle_beta   90.00
_cell.angle_gamma   90.00
#
_symmetry.space_group_name_H-M   'P 1'
#
loop_
_entity.id
_entity.type
_entity.pdbx_description
1 polymer ?
#
loop_
_entity_poly.entity_id
_entity_poly.type
_entity_poly.pdbx_seq_one_letter_code
_entity_poly.pdbx_strand_id
1 'polypeptide(L)'
;MGSLNLRMEPEEFARIDRECTEFQTTIGQIQQSMTDISKIATWGFGDHANSGLSSARVMADRFRTKARGGEDSFYDVLEEHYKIVEDIRVLHQVIRDRFMAEDEAWAARFNAEVAALDAGGSK
;
A
#
# COMPACT_ATOMS: atom_id res chain seq x y z
N MET A 1 22.95 14.10 13.93
CA MET A 1 21.81 13.18 13.71
C MET A 1 20.55 13.98 13.95
N GLY A 2 19.79 14.30 12.91
CA GLY A 2 18.60 15.13 13.05
C GLY A 2 17.53 14.35 13.80
N SER A 3 17.09 14.84 14.96
CA SER A 3 15.90 14.32 15.61
C SER A 3 14.71 14.69 14.72
N LEU A 4 14.12 13.70 14.06
CA LEU A 4 12.83 13.88 13.41
C LEU A 4 11.81 14.11 14.53
N ASN A 5 11.53 15.38 14.83
CA ASN A 5 10.48 15.77 15.77
C ASN A 5 9.13 15.61 15.03
N LEU A 6 8.78 14.37 14.73
CA LEU A 6 7.49 14.02 14.16
C LEU A 6 6.53 13.93 15.34
N ARG A 7 5.62 14.89 15.51
CA ARG A 7 4.56 14.80 16.50
C ARG A 7 3.30 14.41 15.74
N MET A 8 2.99 13.13 15.74
CA MET A 8 1.84 12.55 15.05
C MET A 8 0.96 11.87 16.09
N GLU A 9 -0.33 12.18 16.07
CA GLU A 9 -1.28 11.60 17.02
C GLU A 9 -1.65 10.16 16.62
N PRO A 10 -2.02 9.28 17.57
CA PRO A 10 -2.38 7.89 17.29
C PRO A 10 -3.46 7.74 16.20
N GLU A 11 -4.44 8.65 16.16
CA GLU A 11 -5.50 8.65 15.16
C GLU A 11 -4.98 8.84 13.74
N GLU A 12 -3.87 9.57 13.57
CA GLU A 12 -3.26 9.79 12.26
C GLU A 12 -2.52 8.55 11.76
N PHE A 13 -1.80 7.84 12.64
CA PHE A 13 -1.20 6.54 12.29
C PHE A 13 -2.27 5.53 11.87
N ALA A 14 -3.37 5.45 12.62
CA ALA A 14 -4.49 4.56 12.29
C ALA A 14 -5.15 4.92 10.95
N ARG A 15 -5.32 6.23 10.68
CA ARG A 15 -5.86 6.71 9.40
C ARG A 15 -4.95 6.34 8.24
N ILE A 16 -3.65 6.60 8.34
CA ILE A 16 -2.69 6.32 7.27
C ILE A 16 -2.64 4.82 6.96
N ASP A 17 -2.59 3.95 7.98
CA ASP A 17 -2.59 2.49 7.77
C ASP A 17 -3.87 2.01 7.07
N ARG A 18 -5.03 2.55 7.46
CA ARG A 18 -6.31 2.27 6.80
C ARG A 18 -6.31 2.74 5.35
N GLU A 19 -5.92 3.98 5.08
CA GLU A 19 -5.90 4.54 3.72
C GLU A 19 -4.94 3.77 2.80
N CYS A 20 -3.77 3.36 3.29
CA CYS A 20 -2.85 2.50 2.54
C CYS A 20 -3.51 1.16 2.18
N THR A 21 -4.17 0.52 3.15
CA THR A 21 -4.85 -0.77 2.94
C THR A 21 -6.02 -0.65 1.95
N GLU A 22 -6.81 0.41 2.05
CA GLU A 22 -7.91 0.70 1.12
C GLU A 22 -7.38 0.92 -0.30
N PHE A 23 -6.30 1.69 -0.44
CA PHE A 23 -5.71 1.96 -1.74
C PHE A 23 -5.09 0.71 -2.39
N GLN A 24 -4.39 -0.12 -1.60
CA GLN A 24 -3.90 -1.43 -2.05
C GLN A 24 -5.04 -2.35 -2.52
N THR A 25 -6.17 -2.33 -1.81
CA THR A 25 -7.37 -3.08 -2.20
C THR A 25 -7.90 -2.59 -3.55
N THR A 26 -7.98 -1.26 -3.76
CA THR A 26 -8.37 -0.67 -5.04
C THR A 26 -7.40 -1.08 -6.16
N ILE A 27 -6.10 -1.04 -5.91
CA ILE A 27 -5.10 -1.50 -6.89
C ILE A 27 -5.37 -2.96 -7.30
N GLY A 28 -5.57 -3.86 -6.34
CA GLY A 28 -5.86 -5.27 -6.63
C GLY A 28 -7.13 -5.46 -7.47
N GLN A 29 -8.19 -4.68 -7.21
CA GLN A 29 -9.42 -4.71 -8.01
C GLN A 29 -9.19 -4.27 -9.47
N ILE A 30 -8.36 -3.24 -9.67
CA ILE A 30 -8.02 -2.76 -11.01
C ILE A 30 -7.14 -3.79 -11.73
N GLN A 31 -6.14 -4.36 -11.06
CA GLN A 31 -5.30 -5.42 -11.60
C GLN A 31 -6.10 -6.66 -12.02
N GLN A 32 -7.14 -7.02 -11.26
CA GLN A 32 -8.08 -8.08 -11.65
C GLN A 32 -8.83 -7.69 -12.93
N SER A 33 -9.36 -6.46 -13.01
CA SER A 33 -10.00 -5.96 -14.24
C SER A 33 -9.05 -5.99 -15.44
N MET A 34 -7.78 -5.60 -15.27
CA MET A 34 -6.76 -5.66 -16.33
C MET A 34 -6.47 -7.09 -16.76
N THR A 35 -6.48 -8.03 -15.81
CA THR A 35 -6.37 -9.46 -16.10
C THR A 35 -7.53 -9.93 -16.96
N ASP A 36 -8.76 -9.53 -16.63
CA ASP A 36 -9.94 -9.94 -17.38
C ASP A 36 -9.94 -9.34 -18.79
N ILE A 37 -9.57 -8.05 -18.92
CA ILE A 37 -9.38 -7.38 -20.22
C ILE A 37 -8.35 -8.10 -21.10
N SER A 38 -7.21 -8.50 -20.52
CA SER A 38 -6.16 -9.21 -21.26
C SER A 38 -6.62 -10.55 -21.84
N LYS A 39 -7.66 -11.15 -21.26
CA LYS A 39 -8.23 -12.45 -21.64
C LYS A 39 -9.41 -12.36 -22.59
N ILE A 40 -9.91 -11.16 -22.92
CA ILE A 40 -11.03 -11.01 -23.85
C ILE A 40 -10.65 -11.63 -25.19
N ALA A 41 -11.35 -12.69 -25.60
CA ALA A 41 -11.04 -13.42 -26.83
C ALA A 41 -11.47 -12.64 -28.08
N THR A 42 -12.64 -12.01 -28.04
CA THR A 42 -13.21 -11.21 -29.13
C THR A 42 -13.83 -9.94 -28.56
N TRP A 43 -13.48 -8.80 -29.13
CA TRP A 43 -13.90 -7.49 -28.67
C TRP A 43 -15.13 -6.94 -29.40
N GLY A 44 -15.53 -7.57 -30.51
CA GLY A 44 -16.80 -7.29 -31.18
C GLY A 44 -16.75 -6.15 -32.20
N PHE A 45 -15.56 -5.63 -32.53
CA PHE A 45 -15.36 -4.61 -33.56
C PHE A 45 -14.72 -5.18 -34.84
N GLY A 46 -14.97 -6.46 -35.12
CA GLY A 46 -14.41 -7.16 -36.26
C GLY A 46 -12.97 -7.66 -36.03
N ASP A 47 -12.60 -7.95 -34.80
CA ASP A 47 -11.28 -8.51 -34.44
C ASP A 47 -11.18 -10.04 -34.61
N HIS A 48 -12.27 -10.68 -35.03
CA HIS A 48 -12.30 -12.12 -35.32
C HIS A 48 -11.47 -12.47 -36.57
N ALA A 49 -10.90 -13.68 -36.58
CA ALA A 49 -9.96 -14.14 -37.61
C ALA A 49 -10.45 -13.98 -39.06
N ASN A 50 -11.76 -14.05 -39.28
CA ASN A 50 -12.39 -14.02 -40.61
C ASN A 50 -12.91 -12.63 -41.06
N SER A 51 -12.67 -11.54 -40.31
CA SER A 51 -13.31 -10.25 -40.60
C SER A 51 -12.73 -9.49 -41.79
N GLY A 52 -11.53 -9.87 -42.27
CA GLY A 52 -10.75 -9.08 -43.22
C GLY A 52 -10.20 -7.76 -42.65
N LEU A 53 -10.60 -7.35 -41.44
CA LEU A 53 -10.21 -6.12 -40.77
C LEU A 53 -8.93 -6.33 -39.94
N SER A 54 -7.78 -6.26 -40.61
CA SER A 54 -6.47 -6.44 -39.96
C SER A 54 -6.19 -5.43 -38.84
N SER A 55 -6.64 -4.18 -38.99
CA SER A 55 -6.50 -3.12 -37.99
C SER A 55 -7.25 -3.42 -36.70
N ALA A 56 -8.43 -4.05 -36.78
CA ALA A 56 -9.21 -4.45 -35.62
C ALA A 56 -8.43 -5.47 -34.77
N ARG A 57 -7.86 -6.49 -35.40
CA ARG A 57 -7.04 -7.47 -34.68
C ARG A 57 -5.83 -6.83 -33.99
N VAL A 58 -5.14 -5.89 -34.66
CA VAL A 58 -4.01 -5.16 -34.07
C VAL A 58 -4.44 -4.33 -32.86
N MET A 59 -5.60 -3.66 -32.93
CA MET A 59 -6.12 -2.89 -31.80
C MET A 59 -6.48 -3.78 -30.61
N ALA A 60 -7.13 -4.93 -30.85
CA ALA A 60 -7.45 -5.89 -29.80
C ALA A 60 -6.18 -6.43 -29.11
N ASP A 61 -5.13 -6.73 -29.88
CA ASP A 61 -3.84 -7.17 -29.36
C ASP A 61 -3.14 -6.08 -28.52
N ARG A 62 -3.18 -4.83 -28.97
CA ARG A 62 -2.66 -3.68 -28.21
C ARG A 62 -3.38 -3.52 -26.87
N PHE A 63 -4.70 -3.66 -26.84
CA PHE A 63 -5.46 -3.57 -25.60
C PHE A 63 -5.10 -4.68 -24.62
N ARG A 64 -4.95 -5.93 -25.10
CA ARG A 64 -4.50 -7.04 -24.25
C ARG A 64 -3.11 -6.77 -23.67
N THR A 65 -2.17 -6.40 -24.55
CA THR A 65 -0.78 -6.11 -24.18
C THR A 65 -0.69 -4.97 -23.17
N LYS A 66 -1.46 -3.88 -23.38
CA LYS A 66 -1.47 -2.73 -22.46
C LYS A 66 -2.19 -3.02 -21.15
N ALA A 67 -3.19 -3.90 -21.13
CA ALA A 67 -3.82 -4.33 -19.89
C ALA A 67 -2.86 -5.18 -19.05
N ARG A 68 -2.31 -6.26 -19.63
CA ARG A 68 -1.39 -7.18 -18.97
C ARG A 68 -0.58 -7.97 -20.01
N GLY A 69 0.75 -7.85 -20.00
CA GLY A 69 1.64 -8.70 -20.81
C GLY A 69 2.67 -7.99 -21.69
N GLY A 70 2.67 -6.66 -21.74
CA GLY A 70 3.77 -5.86 -22.30
C GLY A 70 4.58 -5.16 -21.21
N GLU A 71 5.76 -4.66 -21.57
CA GLU A 71 6.49 -3.72 -20.71
C GLU A 71 5.62 -2.49 -20.42
N ASP A 72 5.66 -2.03 -19.17
CA ASP A 72 4.83 -0.95 -18.65
C ASP A 72 3.33 -1.17 -18.95
N SER A 73 2.84 -2.40 -18.77
CA SER A 73 1.40 -2.65 -18.78
C SER A 73 0.74 -2.00 -17.56
N PHE A 74 -0.55 -1.69 -17.65
CA PHE A 74 -1.30 -1.13 -16.52
C PHE A 74 -1.19 -2.01 -15.28
N TYR A 75 -1.20 -3.34 -15.46
CA TYR A 75 -0.99 -4.28 -14.37
C TYR A 75 0.37 -4.08 -13.68
N ASP A 76 1.45 -3.96 -14.45
CA ASP A 76 2.82 -3.88 -13.93
C ASP A 76 3.10 -2.54 -13.25
N VAL A 77 2.62 -1.44 -13.84
CA VAL A 77 2.72 -0.11 -13.22
C VAL A 77 1.99 -0.07 -11.88
N LEU A 78 0.80 -0.67 -11.82
CA LEU A 78 0.04 -0.76 -10.58
C LEU A 78 0.69 -1.68 -9.54
N GLU A 79 1.37 -2.74 -9.99
CA GLU A 79 2.17 -3.60 -9.10
C GLU A 79 3.33 -2.83 -8.46
N GLU A 80 3.99 -1.94 -9.20
CA GLU A 80 5.00 -1.04 -8.64
C GLU A 80 4.39 -0.08 -7.62
N HIS A 81 3.23 0.51 -7.93
CA HIS A 81 2.53 1.41 -7.01
C HIS A 81 2.10 0.68 -5.73
N TYR A 82 1.63 -0.57 -5.84
CA TYR A 82 1.27 -1.40 -4.70
C TYR A 82 2.46 -1.54 -3.73
N LYS A 83 3.65 -1.82 -4.25
CA LYS A 83 4.88 -1.97 -3.45
C LYS A 83 5.29 -0.67 -2.77
N ILE A 84 5.22 0.45 -3.49
CA ILE A 84 5.52 1.78 -2.90
C ILE A 84 4.56 2.07 -1.74
N VAL A 85 3.27 1.77 -1.89
CA VAL A 85 2.28 1.97 -0.81
C VAL A 85 2.56 1.04 0.37
N GLU A 86 2.96 -0.21 0.12
CA GLU A 86 3.36 -1.13 1.18
C GLU A 86 4.59 -0.63 1.94
N ASP A 87 5.61 -0.13 1.23
CA ASP A 87 6.81 0.42 1.85
C ASP A 87 6.48 1.62 2.75
N ILE A 88 5.60 2.51 2.29
CA ILE A 88 5.10 3.64 3.10
C ILE A 88 4.37 3.14 4.35
N ARG A 89 3.51 2.13 4.20
CA ARG A 89 2.75 1.56 5.31
C ARG A 89 3.67 0.91 6.35
N VAL A 90 4.61 0.08 5.91
CA VAL A 90 5.60 -0.57 6.79
C VAL A 90 6.45 0.47 7.53
N LEU A 91 6.88 1.53 6.84
CA LEU A 91 7.61 2.63 7.49
C LEU A 91 6.78 3.27 8.61
N HIS A 92 5.50 3.57 8.36
CA HIS A 92 4.62 4.16 9.38
C HIS A 92 4.38 3.21 10.56
N GLN A 93 4.30 1.90 10.32
CA GLN A 93 4.19 0.90 11.39
C GLN A 93 5.45 0.87 12.27
N VAL A 94 6.64 0.90 11.67
CA VAL A 94 7.91 0.97 12.42
C VAL A 94 7.97 2.23 13.28
N ILE A 95 7.54 3.37 12.73
CA ILE A 95 7.49 4.64 13.49
C ILE A 95 6.48 4.50 14.65
N ARG A 96 5.25 4.06 14.39
CA ARG A 96 4.21 3.85 15.40
C ARG A 96 4.71 2.96 16.55
N ASP A 97 5.29 1.82 16.23
CA ASP A 97 5.75 0.85 17.23
C ASP A 97 6.85 1.45 18.13
N ARG A 98 7.70 2.31 17.55
CA ARG A 98 8.68 3.07 18.32
C ARG A 98 8.03 4.10 19.25
N PHE A 99 6.99 4.81 18.81
CA PHE A 99 6.24 5.74 19.68
C PHE A 99 5.61 5.00 20.87
N MET A 100 4.99 3.85 20.63
CA MET A 100 4.39 3.04 21.69
C MET A 100 5.45 2.56 22.70
N ALA A 101 6.59 2.06 22.22
CA ALA A 101 7.68 1.60 23.07
C ALA A 101 8.31 2.75 23.91
N GLU A 102 8.43 3.95 23.33
CA GLU A 102 8.95 5.12 24.05
C GLU A 102 8.00 5.57 25.17
N ASP A 103 6.69 5.55 24.93
CA ASP A 103 5.66 5.89 25.94
C ASP A 103 5.62 4.86 27.08
N GLU A 104 5.62 3.57 26.76
CA GLU A 104 5.69 2.48 27.75
C GLU A 104 6.96 2.57 28.61
N ALA A 105 8.11 2.82 27.99
CA ALA A 105 9.38 2.96 28.70
C ALA A 105 9.37 4.17 29.64
N TRP A 106 8.76 5.28 29.22
CA TRP A 106 8.61 6.46 30.07
C TRP A 106 7.70 6.17 31.28
N ALA A 107 6.53 5.55 31.05
CA ALA A 107 5.60 5.18 32.11
C ALA A 107 6.24 4.22 33.13
N ALA A 108 6.99 3.23 32.65
CA ALA A 108 7.72 2.30 33.51
C ALA A 108 8.75 3.01 34.39
N ARG A 109 9.52 3.96 33.82
CA ARG A 109 10.49 4.76 34.57
C ARG A 109 9.82 5.63 35.63
N PHE A 110 8.72 6.30 35.27
CA PHE A 110 7.96 7.10 36.23
C PHE A 110 7.49 6.27 37.44
N ASN A 111 6.90 5.11 37.18
CA ASN A 111 6.42 4.22 38.25
C ASN A 111 7.56 3.71 39.14
N ALA A 112 8.73 3.41 38.57
CA ALA A 112 9.92 3.02 39.32
C ALA A 112 10.42 4.14 40.25
N GLU A 113 10.44 5.39 39.76
CA GLU A 113 10.81 6.56 40.57
C GLU A 113 9.80 6.83 41.69
N VAL A 114 8.50 6.73 41.41
CA VAL A 114 7.44 6.85 42.45
C VAL A 114 7.65 5.82 43.55
N ALA A 115 7.84 4.55 43.20
CA ALA A 115 8.09 3.48 44.17
C ALA A 115 9.38 3.70 44.99
N ALA A 116 10.43 4.26 44.37
CA ALA A 116 11.68 4.57 45.06
C ALA A 116 11.50 5.71 46.09
N LEU A 117 10.72 6.75 45.74
CA LEU A 117 10.40 7.85 46.66
C LEU A 117 9.55 7.38 47.85
N ASP A 118 8.56 6.52 47.60
CA ASP A 118 7.71 5.96 48.66
C ASP A 118 8.50 5.06 49.63
N ALA A 119 9.47 4.29 49.12
CA ALA A 119 10.37 3.47 49.94
C ALA A 119 11.37 4.32 50.76
N GLY A 120 11.74 5.50 50.28
CA GLY A 120 12.65 6.44 50.95
C GLY A 120 11.98 7.35 51.98
N GLY A 121 10.65 7.47 51.99
CA GLY A 121 9.86 8.37 52.84
C GLY A 121 9.48 7.84 54.23
N SER A 122 9.89 6.63 54.60
CA SER A 122 9.63 6.05 55.93
C SER A 122 10.83 6.25 56.86
N LYS A 123 10.92 7.43 57.48
CA LYS A 123 11.70 7.68 58.71
C LYS A 123 11.00 8.68 59.60
#